data_AF-A0A1B7VCM3-F1
#
_entry.id   AF-A0A1B7VCM3-F1
#
_cell.length_a   1.000
_cell.length_b   1.000
_cell.length_c   1.000
_cell.angle_alpha   90.00
_cell.angle_beta   90.00
_cell.angle_gamma   90.00
#
_symmetry.space_group_name_H-M   'P 1'
#
loop_
_entity.id
_entity.type
_entity.pdbx_description
1 polymer ?
#
loop_
_entity_poly.entity_id
_entity_poly.type
_entity_poly.pdbx_seq_one_letter_code
_entity_poly.pdbx_strand_id
1 'polypeptide(L)'
;MATHEIKQNKNKNKQVQNLLRHLPENIAAFRLECSECSKQFRPNWFKLSNEPLIPVKPNDHDGPGRWIPIKTYEICPFCEEAVPLDLPVVQMQSKVMLFGDEAYREEQGKLIFTYSLVGADFKVMSKIEDSLRELKSQLCPSEAPDSWAFHMKELWSGDERKKHRVFRDWNFEKVQLAVQGLFQLIQSHAEYLFMYNIALTAKGSLKGFKSKPVLERPQDNAYILLIMYVINECTKAKGQPVLQFDAEKQTKADQVIQGWARDAFSGSQRCLIYPFLAKGVEIPEPIFVKPASQPCLELADFISYIIARFYLKKWQGKEIEEALNPRNLGKVMYLGSDETGDLVFHKTESYPWELFYES
;
A
#
# COMPACT_ATOMS: atom_id res chain seq x y z
N MET A 1 29.56 4.59 -21.40
CA MET A 1 28.84 4.40 -20.13
C MET A 1 27.55 5.23 -20.06
N ALA A 2 27.58 6.54 -20.30
CA ALA A 2 26.39 7.42 -20.26
C ALA A 2 25.22 6.99 -21.19
N THR A 3 25.47 6.44 -22.37
CA THR A 3 24.41 6.01 -23.31
C THR A 3 23.65 4.76 -22.87
N HIS A 4 24.23 3.94 -21.99
CA HIS A 4 23.59 2.73 -21.47
C HIS A 4 22.66 3.06 -20.29
N GLU A 5 23.07 3.99 -19.42
CA GLU A 5 22.24 4.52 -18.33
C GLU A 5 21.03 5.29 -18.84
N ILE A 6 21.20 6.12 -19.88
CA ILE A 6 20.08 6.88 -20.48
C ILE A 6 19.03 5.96 -21.10
N LYS A 7 19.44 4.85 -21.76
CA LYS A 7 18.50 3.85 -22.30
C LYS A 7 17.80 3.05 -21.21
N GLN A 8 18.51 2.66 -20.15
CA GLN A 8 17.91 1.97 -19.00
C GLN A 8 16.90 2.87 -18.28
N ASN A 9 17.21 4.15 -18.08
CA ASN A 9 16.28 5.11 -17.48
C ASN A 9 15.04 5.34 -18.35
N LYS A 10 15.15 5.44 -19.69
CA LYS A 10 13.98 5.59 -20.58
C LYS A 10 13.01 4.40 -20.54
N ASN A 11 13.52 3.16 -20.45
CA ASN A 11 12.67 1.97 -20.36
C ASN A 11 11.99 1.85 -18.98
N LYS A 12 12.71 2.12 -17.88
CA LYS A 12 12.11 2.17 -16.53
C LYS A 12 11.01 3.23 -16.45
N ASN A 13 11.25 4.40 -17.04
CA ASN A 13 10.33 5.52 -17.10
C ASN A 13 9.01 5.21 -17.84
N LYS A 14 9.09 4.57 -19.02
CA LYS A 14 7.89 4.16 -19.78
C LYS A 14 7.06 3.12 -19.02
N GLN A 15 7.68 2.32 -18.17
CA GLN A 15 7.00 1.31 -17.35
C GLN A 15 6.27 1.94 -16.16
N VAL A 16 6.86 2.93 -15.46
CA VAL A 16 6.15 3.66 -14.39
C VAL A 16 4.87 4.33 -14.92
N GLN A 17 4.90 4.93 -16.11
CA GLN A 17 3.72 5.50 -16.75
C GLN A 17 2.59 4.48 -16.98
N ASN A 18 2.93 3.21 -17.21
CA ASN A 18 1.94 2.15 -17.37
C ASN A 18 1.35 1.67 -16.04
N LEU A 19 2.05 1.85 -14.92
CA LEU A 19 1.56 1.54 -13.58
C LEU A 19 0.59 2.60 -13.08
N LEU A 20 0.87 3.87 -13.43
CA LEU A 20 0.07 5.01 -13.01
C LEU A 20 -1.04 5.25 -14.02
N ARG A 21 -2.00 4.34 -14.15
CA ARG A 21 -3.16 4.58 -15.04
C ARG A 21 -4.30 5.30 -14.35
N HIS A 22 -4.32 5.29 -13.02
CA HIS A 22 -5.41 5.84 -12.26
C HIS A 22 -5.15 7.28 -11.81
N LEU A 23 -6.13 8.15 -12.06
CA LEU A 23 -6.17 9.52 -11.58
C LEU A 23 -7.35 9.65 -10.59
N PRO A 24 -7.10 10.16 -9.37
CA PRO A 24 -8.19 10.61 -8.51
C PRO A 24 -9.13 11.55 -9.26
N GLU A 25 -10.44 11.45 -9.04
CA GLU A 25 -11.47 12.19 -9.81
C GLU A 25 -11.18 13.70 -9.89
N ASN A 26 -10.72 14.30 -8.80
CA ASN A 26 -10.37 15.72 -8.74
C ASN A 26 -9.18 16.09 -9.64
N ILE A 27 -8.22 15.17 -9.82
CA ILE A 27 -7.07 15.35 -10.72
C ILE A 27 -7.50 15.05 -12.16
N ALA A 28 -8.32 14.02 -12.38
CA ALA A 28 -8.85 13.67 -13.70
C ALA A 28 -9.72 14.79 -14.30
N ALA A 29 -10.48 15.49 -13.46
CA ALA A 29 -11.34 16.61 -13.85
C ALA A 29 -10.56 17.91 -14.11
N PHE A 30 -9.34 18.04 -13.61
CA PHE A 30 -8.56 19.27 -13.71
C PHE A 30 -8.21 19.62 -15.17
N ARG A 31 -8.29 20.92 -15.49
CA ARG A 31 -7.98 21.48 -16.81
C ARG A 31 -7.08 22.70 -16.66
N LEU A 32 -6.13 22.85 -17.57
CA LEU A 32 -5.37 24.07 -17.77
C LEU A 32 -5.94 24.86 -18.94
N GLU A 33 -5.90 26.18 -18.84
CA GLU A 33 -6.22 27.09 -19.94
C GLU A 33 -4.94 27.77 -20.43
N CYS A 34 -4.71 27.74 -21.74
CA CYS A 34 -3.55 28.39 -22.33
C CYS A 34 -3.83 29.88 -22.53
N SER A 35 -2.98 30.78 -22.01
CA SER A 35 -3.14 32.23 -22.17
C SER A 35 -3.10 32.69 -23.62
N GLU A 36 -2.30 32.03 -24.46
CA GLU A 36 -2.08 32.45 -25.86
C GLU A 36 -3.20 32.04 -26.82
N CYS A 37 -3.74 30.82 -26.70
CA CYS A 37 -4.76 30.31 -27.61
C CYS A 37 -6.14 30.09 -26.98
N SER A 38 -6.28 30.38 -25.68
CA SER A 38 -7.50 30.23 -24.87
C SER A 38 -8.11 28.82 -24.84
N LYS A 39 -7.40 27.81 -25.36
CA LYS A 39 -7.88 26.42 -25.34
C LYS A 39 -7.58 25.78 -23.99
N GLN A 40 -8.52 24.96 -23.55
CA GLN A 40 -8.37 24.13 -22.36
C GLN A 40 -7.84 22.74 -22.70
N PHE A 41 -6.97 22.20 -21.84
CA PHE A 41 -6.40 20.87 -22.01
C PHE A 41 -6.15 20.16 -20.67
N ARG A 42 -5.94 18.85 -20.73
CA ARG A 42 -5.54 18.04 -19.58
C ARG A 42 -4.01 18.07 -19.47
N PRO A 43 -3.44 18.38 -18.29
CA PRO A 43 -2.01 18.15 -18.04
C PRO A 43 -1.63 16.71 -18.37
N ASN A 44 -0.41 16.51 -18.85
CA ASN A 44 0.13 15.17 -19.00
C ASN A 44 0.60 14.67 -17.62
N TRP A 45 -0.34 14.18 -16.82
CA TRP A 45 -0.11 13.74 -15.43
C TRP A 45 1.02 12.71 -15.27
N PHE A 46 1.27 11.93 -16.31
CA PHE A 46 2.27 10.87 -16.31
C PHE A 46 3.57 11.29 -17.01
N LYS A 47 3.66 12.54 -17.50
CA LYS A 47 4.91 13.12 -17.96
C LYS A 47 5.93 13.05 -16.83
N LEU A 48 7.13 12.60 -17.21
CA LEU A 48 8.24 12.46 -16.29
C LEU A 48 9.13 13.68 -16.36
N SER A 49 9.47 14.21 -15.21
CA SER A 49 10.49 15.24 -15.06
C SER A 49 11.89 14.63 -14.90
N ASN A 50 12.90 15.39 -15.29
CA ASN A 50 14.30 15.02 -15.10
C ASN A 50 14.69 15.02 -13.62
N GLU A 51 14.05 15.87 -12.82
CA GLU A 51 14.22 15.97 -11.36
C GLU A 51 12.91 15.63 -10.64
N PRO A 52 12.96 14.97 -9.47
CA PRO A 52 11.74 14.65 -8.72
C PRO A 52 11.03 15.92 -8.24
N LEU A 53 9.71 15.92 -8.28
CA LEU A 53 8.86 17.05 -7.88
C LEU A 53 8.48 16.92 -6.39
N ILE A 54 9.50 16.89 -5.53
CA ILE A 54 9.36 16.66 -4.08
C ILE A 54 9.99 17.78 -3.27
N PRO A 55 9.61 17.94 -1.99
CA PRO A 55 10.32 18.83 -1.08
C PRO A 55 11.80 18.44 -0.93
N VAL A 56 12.69 19.43 -0.91
CA VAL A 56 14.15 19.24 -0.82
C VAL A 56 14.67 19.79 0.51
N LYS A 57 15.52 19.03 1.21
CA LYS A 57 16.22 19.53 2.41
C LYS A 57 17.35 20.48 1.96
N PRO A 58 17.44 21.72 2.50
CA PRO A 58 18.57 22.60 2.25
C PRO A 58 19.88 21.97 2.76
N ASN A 59 20.97 22.09 2.00
CA ASN A 59 22.28 21.56 2.39
C ASN A 59 22.92 22.33 3.56
N ASP A 60 22.51 23.58 3.74
CA ASP A 60 23.04 24.55 4.70
C ASP A 60 22.23 24.63 6.01
N HIS A 61 21.21 23.78 6.16
CA HIS A 61 20.29 23.86 7.28
C HIS A 61 19.88 22.47 7.78
N ASP A 62 20.26 22.14 9.01
CA ASP A 62 19.89 20.88 9.65
C ASP A 62 18.50 20.86 10.28
N GLY A 63 17.81 22.00 10.32
CA GLY A 63 16.45 22.07 10.83
C GLY A 63 15.39 21.51 9.87
N PRO A 64 14.10 21.57 10.28
CA PRO A 64 12.99 20.91 9.59
C PRO A 64 12.55 21.62 8.30
N GLY A 65 13.16 22.76 7.96
CA GLY A 65 12.84 23.51 6.74
C GLY A 65 13.06 22.68 5.47
N ARG A 66 12.18 22.88 4.49
CA ARG A 66 12.24 22.24 3.16
C ARG A 66 11.94 23.27 2.09
N TRP A 67 12.61 23.15 0.94
CA TRP A 67 12.27 23.87 -0.28
C TRP A 67 11.15 23.09 -0.97
N ILE A 68 9.97 23.70 -1.10
CA ILE A 68 8.78 23.04 -1.64
C ILE A 68 8.55 23.57 -3.06
N PRO A 69 8.43 22.71 -4.08
CA PRO A 69 8.06 23.15 -5.41
C PRO A 69 6.60 23.65 -5.40
N ILE A 70 6.38 24.91 -5.79
CA ILE A 70 5.05 25.55 -5.81
C ILE A 70 4.48 25.71 -7.21
N LYS A 71 5.30 25.53 -8.26
CA LYS A 71 4.92 25.76 -9.65
C LYS A 71 5.75 24.89 -10.59
N THR A 72 5.15 24.47 -11.70
CA THR A 72 5.79 23.83 -12.84
C THR A 72 5.15 24.34 -14.14
N TYR A 73 5.50 23.76 -15.29
CA TYR A 73 4.99 24.16 -16.60
C TYR A 73 4.55 22.95 -17.42
N GLU A 74 3.43 23.10 -18.11
CA GLU A 74 2.92 22.15 -19.09
C GLU A 74 2.88 22.78 -20.48
N ILE A 75 3.11 21.96 -21.51
CA ILE A 75 3.13 22.46 -22.89
C ILE A 75 1.71 22.36 -23.44
N CYS A 76 1.18 23.48 -23.93
CA CYS A 76 -0.12 23.51 -24.57
C CYS A 76 -0.11 22.64 -25.84
N PRO A 77 -0.99 21.63 -25.97
CA PRO A 77 -0.97 20.71 -27.12
C PRO A 77 -1.47 21.35 -28.43
N PHE A 78 -1.91 22.62 -28.40
CA PHE A 78 -2.49 23.30 -29.56
C PHE A 78 -1.61 24.40 -30.14
N CYS A 79 -0.78 25.05 -29.33
CA CYS A 79 0.07 26.18 -29.75
C CYS A 79 1.49 26.10 -29.17
N GLU A 80 1.81 25.03 -28.44
CA GLU A 80 3.14 24.73 -27.88
C GLU A 80 3.67 25.70 -26.82
N GLU A 81 2.88 26.71 -26.42
CA GLU A 81 3.25 27.61 -25.34
C GLU A 81 3.38 26.89 -23.98
N ALA A 82 4.31 27.35 -23.15
CA ALA A 82 4.50 26.85 -21.79
C ALA A 82 3.49 27.50 -20.84
N VAL A 83 2.52 26.71 -20.38
CA VAL A 83 1.47 27.16 -19.47
C VAL A 83 1.89 26.88 -18.03
N PRO A 84 1.93 27.90 -17.15
CA PRO A 84 2.25 27.69 -15.75
C PRO A 84 1.17 26.84 -15.06
N LEU A 85 1.63 25.90 -14.22
CA LEU A 85 0.79 25.01 -13.43
C LEU A 85 1.19 25.13 -11.96
N ASP A 86 0.30 25.67 -11.14
CA ASP A 86 0.50 25.75 -9.70
C ASP A 86 0.40 24.36 -9.06
N LEU A 87 1.32 24.07 -8.13
CA LEU A 87 1.35 22.81 -7.40
C LEU A 87 0.69 23.01 -6.03
N PRO A 88 -0.18 22.08 -5.59
CA PRO A 88 -0.84 22.23 -4.30
C PRO A 88 0.16 22.08 -3.16
N VAL A 89 0.00 22.90 -2.12
CA VAL A 89 0.80 22.83 -0.89
C VAL A 89 -0.13 22.85 0.31
N VAL A 90 0.08 21.92 1.24
CA VAL A 90 -0.58 21.91 2.54
C VAL A 90 0.46 21.91 3.65
N GLN A 91 0.12 22.57 4.76
CA GLN A 91 0.93 22.48 5.97
C GLN A 91 0.63 21.17 6.69
N MET A 92 1.65 20.34 6.88
CA MET A 92 1.56 19.08 7.62
C MET A 92 1.14 19.33 9.08
N GLN A 93 0.18 18.56 9.56
CA GLN A 93 -0.37 18.64 10.92
C GLN A 93 -0.15 17.37 11.74
N SER A 94 0.00 16.22 11.08
CA SER A 94 0.18 14.92 11.75
C SER A 94 1.12 13.99 10.99
N LYS A 95 1.55 12.92 11.66
CA LYS A 95 2.24 11.78 11.08
C LYS A 95 1.34 10.56 11.22
N VAL A 96 1.15 9.82 10.13
CA VAL A 96 0.33 8.62 10.08
C VAL A 96 1.26 7.44 9.85
N MET A 97 1.38 6.56 10.85
CA MET A 97 2.20 5.36 10.74
C MET A 97 1.35 4.28 10.08
N LEU A 98 1.86 3.65 9.01
CA LEU A 98 1.16 2.61 8.25
C LEU A 98 2.07 1.41 8.08
N PHE A 99 1.53 0.24 8.38
CA PHE A 99 2.20 -1.04 8.38
C PHE A 99 1.56 -1.94 7.35
N GLY A 100 2.36 -2.56 6.49
CA GLY A 100 1.87 -3.33 5.37
C GLY A 100 2.48 -4.70 5.27
N ASP A 101 1.67 -5.60 4.72
CA ASP A 101 2.08 -6.95 4.39
C ASP A 101 1.29 -7.44 3.18
N GLU A 102 1.82 -8.44 2.49
CA GLU A 102 1.21 -9.05 1.32
C GLU A 102 0.69 -10.46 1.57
N ALA A 103 -0.32 -10.84 0.81
CA ALA A 103 -0.67 -12.25 0.65
C ALA A 103 -0.99 -12.54 -0.81
N TYR A 104 -0.77 -13.78 -1.22
CA TYR A 104 -1.17 -14.25 -2.55
C TYR A 104 -1.78 -15.65 -2.48
N ARG A 105 -2.66 -15.96 -3.42
CA ARG A 105 -3.25 -17.30 -3.61
C ARG A 105 -3.35 -17.63 -5.09
N GLU A 106 -3.14 -18.89 -5.42
CA GLU A 106 -3.29 -19.43 -6.77
C GLU A 106 -4.36 -20.53 -6.74
N GLU A 107 -5.32 -20.45 -7.66
CA GLU A 107 -6.40 -21.43 -7.82
C GLU A 107 -6.81 -21.48 -9.29
N GLN A 108 -6.86 -22.67 -9.90
CA GLN A 108 -7.34 -22.87 -11.28
C GLN A 108 -6.73 -21.94 -12.35
N GLY A 109 -5.44 -21.62 -12.23
CA GLY A 109 -4.75 -20.71 -13.16
C GLY A 109 -5.17 -19.24 -13.01
N LYS A 110 -5.79 -18.89 -11.89
CA LYS A 110 -5.96 -17.52 -11.41
C LYS A 110 -5.02 -17.26 -10.25
N LEU A 111 -4.52 -16.04 -10.15
CA LEU A 111 -3.62 -15.58 -9.11
C LEU A 111 -4.16 -14.28 -8.53
N ILE A 112 -4.24 -14.19 -7.20
CA ILE A 112 -4.57 -12.96 -6.49
C ILE A 112 -3.34 -12.49 -5.74
N PHE A 113 -3.03 -11.21 -5.85
CA PHE A 113 -2.09 -10.51 -5.00
C PHE A 113 -2.85 -9.47 -4.21
N THR A 114 -2.68 -9.48 -2.90
CA THR A 114 -3.25 -8.46 -2.03
C THR A 114 -2.18 -7.83 -1.17
N TYR A 115 -2.28 -6.52 -1.02
CA TYR A 115 -1.54 -5.74 -0.04
C TYR A 115 -2.54 -5.11 0.91
N SER A 116 -2.24 -5.13 2.20
CA SER A 116 -2.99 -4.39 3.20
C SER A 116 -2.07 -3.37 3.86
N LEU A 117 -2.65 -2.25 4.27
CA LEU A 117 -2.03 -1.29 5.17
C LEU A 117 -2.95 -1.10 6.37
N VAL A 118 -2.38 -1.18 7.56
CA VAL A 118 -3.06 -0.86 8.82
C VAL A 118 -2.24 0.18 9.58
N GLY A 119 -2.91 1.12 10.23
CA GLY A 119 -2.20 2.09 11.03
C GLY A 119 -3.09 3.17 11.59
N ALA A 120 -2.49 4.25 12.07
CA ALA A 120 -3.16 5.31 12.82
C ALA A 120 -2.26 6.54 12.90
N ASP A 121 -2.76 7.63 13.50
CA ASP A 121 -1.91 8.73 13.92
C ASP A 121 -0.82 8.23 14.88
N PHE A 122 0.41 8.69 14.68
CA PHE A 122 1.57 8.34 15.51
C PHE A 122 1.29 8.48 17.02
N LYS A 123 0.48 9.47 17.42
CA LYS A 123 0.17 9.75 18.84
C LYS A 123 -0.64 8.65 19.53
N VAL A 124 -1.35 7.82 18.77
CA VAL A 124 -2.20 6.75 19.32
C VAL A 124 -1.70 5.35 18.98
N MET A 125 -0.64 5.24 18.19
CA MET A 125 -0.09 3.95 17.74
C MET A 125 0.27 3.02 18.90
N SER A 126 0.91 3.55 19.96
CA SER A 126 1.32 2.75 21.11
C SER A 126 0.14 2.05 21.81
N LYS A 127 -1.06 2.65 21.81
CA LYS A 127 -2.26 2.05 22.41
C LYS A 127 -2.68 0.78 21.68
N ILE A 128 -2.58 0.78 20.35
CA ILE A 128 -2.93 -0.38 19.51
C ILE A 128 -1.90 -1.50 19.74
N GLU A 129 -0.60 -1.15 19.76
CA GLU A 129 0.47 -2.11 20.04
C GLU A 129 0.34 -2.74 21.42
N ASP A 130 0.03 -1.93 22.45
CA ASP A 130 -0.15 -2.41 23.82
C ASP A 130 -1.34 -3.36 23.94
N SER A 131 -2.46 -3.07 23.26
CA SER A 131 -3.59 -4.01 23.18
C SER A 131 -3.21 -5.34 22.49
N LEU A 132 -2.33 -5.31 21.49
CA LEU A 132 -1.86 -6.55 20.86
C LEU A 132 -0.96 -7.34 21.80
N ARG A 133 -0.04 -6.67 22.50
CA ARG A 133 0.83 -7.29 23.52
C ARG A 133 0.01 -7.90 24.66
N GLU A 134 -1.05 -7.21 25.08
CA GLU A 134 -1.99 -7.72 26.08
C GLU A 134 -2.70 -9.00 25.59
N LEU A 135 -3.27 -8.98 24.38
CA LEU A 135 -3.89 -10.16 23.78
C LEU A 135 -2.92 -11.35 23.74
N LYS A 136 -1.69 -11.12 23.29
CA LYS A 136 -0.64 -12.15 23.23
C LYS A 136 -0.29 -12.69 24.62
N SER A 137 -0.19 -11.81 25.62
CA SER A 137 0.06 -12.20 27.01
C SER A 137 -1.05 -13.10 27.56
N GLN A 138 -2.31 -12.80 27.25
CA GLN A 138 -3.46 -13.59 27.68
C GLN A 138 -3.48 -14.97 27.02
N LEU A 139 -3.15 -15.04 25.72
CA LEU A 139 -3.14 -16.30 24.96
C LEU A 139 -1.97 -17.22 25.32
N CYS A 140 -0.79 -16.66 25.66
CA CYS A 140 0.39 -17.43 26.04
C CYS A 140 1.19 -16.74 27.16
N PRO A 141 0.74 -16.85 28.43
CA PRO A 141 1.37 -16.14 29.56
C PRO A 141 2.82 -16.55 29.86
N SER A 142 3.25 -17.73 29.39
CA SER A 142 4.60 -18.26 29.60
C SER A 142 5.65 -17.71 28.64
N GLU A 143 5.24 -16.97 27.60
CA GLU A 143 6.12 -16.42 26.57
C GLU A 143 5.97 -14.90 26.53
N ALA A 144 7.09 -14.17 26.44
CA ALA A 144 7.03 -12.72 26.31
C ALA A 144 6.31 -12.33 24.99
N PRO A 145 5.37 -11.37 24.97
CA PRO A 145 4.61 -11.00 23.77
C PRO A 145 5.48 -10.65 22.57
N ASP A 146 6.61 -9.96 22.78
CA ASP A 146 7.50 -9.54 21.70
C ASP A 146 8.46 -10.67 21.22
N SER A 147 8.40 -11.86 21.84
CA SER A 147 9.26 -13.02 21.49
C SER A 147 8.68 -13.95 20.42
N TRP A 148 7.46 -13.67 19.98
CA TRP A 148 6.74 -14.40 18.93
C TRP A 148 5.77 -13.46 18.24
N ALA A 149 5.18 -13.88 17.12
CA ALA A 149 4.23 -13.06 16.38
C ALA A 149 3.10 -13.91 15.80
N PHE A 150 1.95 -13.30 15.57
CA PHE A 150 0.93 -13.86 14.71
C PHE A 150 1.39 -13.78 13.26
N HIS A 151 1.61 -14.95 12.68
CA HIS A 151 1.71 -15.12 11.24
C HIS A 151 0.61 -16.12 10.84
N MET A 152 -0.40 -15.64 10.12
CA MET A 152 -1.68 -16.33 9.96
C MET A 152 -1.57 -17.66 9.25
N LYS A 153 -0.60 -17.80 8.33
CA LYS A 153 -0.31 -19.09 7.72
C LYS A 153 0.15 -20.12 8.76
N GLU A 154 0.97 -19.71 9.71
CA GLU A 154 1.48 -20.57 10.79
C GLU A 154 0.42 -20.83 11.87
N LEU A 155 -0.42 -19.83 12.17
CA LEU A 155 -1.49 -19.97 13.14
C LEU A 155 -2.62 -20.88 12.61
N TRP A 156 -3.11 -20.61 11.39
CA TRP A 156 -4.32 -21.23 10.85
C TRP A 156 -4.06 -22.61 10.23
N SER A 157 -2.95 -22.79 9.50
CA SER A 157 -2.61 -24.06 8.86
C SER A 157 -2.20 -25.11 9.89
N GLY A 158 -2.89 -26.25 9.96
CA GLY A 158 -2.59 -27.31 10.93
C GLY A 158 -1.16 -27.86 10.83
N ASP A 159 -0.61 -27.97 9.62
CA ASP A 159 0.72 -28.53 9.40
C ASP A 159 1.84 -27.53 9.71
N GLU A 160 1.64 -26.25 9.45
CA GLU A 160 2.62 -25.21 9.83
C GLU A 160 2.53 -24.91 11.33
N ARG A 161 1.31 -24.92 11.89
CA ARG A 161 1.08 -24.74 13.34
C ARG A 161 1.90 -25.70 14.18
N LYS A 162 1.92 -26.99 13.81
CA LYS A 162 2.69 -28.03 14.51
C LYS A 162 4.20 -27.78 14.54
N LYS A 163 4.73 -26.97 13.62
CA LYS A 163 6.15 -26.62 13.56
C LYS A 163 6.48 -25.36 14.35
N HIS A 164 5.49 -24.52 14.66
CA HIS A 164 5.70 -23.24 15.32
C HIS A 164 5.91 -23.41 16.83
N ARG A 165 6.91 -22.75 17.39
CA ARG A 165 7.32 -22.87 18.81
C ARG A 165 6.17 -22.61 19.78
N VAL A 166 5.34 -21.60 19.50
CA VAL A 166 4.25 -21.17 20.39
C VAL A 166 2.93 -21.87 20.05
N PHE A 167 2.66 -22.12 18.77
CA PHE A 167 1.33 -22.60 18.32
C PHE A 167 1.22 -24.12 18.24
N ARG A 168 2.33 -24.86 18.32
CA ARG A 168 2.37 -26.32 18.14
C ARG A 168 1.34 -27.10 18.97
N ASP A 169 1.11 -26.63 20.20
CA ASP A 169 0.25 -27.30 21.19
C ASP A 169 -1.16 -26.65 21.24
N TRP A 170 -1.44 -25.67 20.36
CA TRP A 170 -2.75 -25.02 20.30
C TRP A 170 -3.74 -25.89 19.52
N ASN A 171 -4.85 -26.22 20.18
CA ASN A 171 -6.02 -26.79 19.52
C ASN A 171 -6.73 -25.72 18.66
N PHE A 172 -7.71 -26.14 17.86
CA PHE A 172 -8.40 -25.24 16.95
C PHE A 172 -9.25 -24.19 17.69
N GLU A 173 -9.82 -24.52 18.84
CA GLU A 173 -10.58 -23.57 19.67
C GLU A 173 -9.71 -22.39 20.12
N LYS A 174 -8.49 -22.67 20.59
CA LYS A 174 -7.54 -21.62 20.97
C LYS A 174 -7.10 -20.77 19.77
N VAL A 175 -6.96 -21.37 18.60
CA VAL A 175 -6.72 -20.63 17.34
C VAL A 175 -7.89 -19.70 17.02
N GLN A 176 -9.13 -20.16 17.16
CA GLN A 176 -10.32 -19.33 16.94
C GLN A 176 -10.39 -18.18 17.96
N LEU A 177 -10.07 -18.43 19.23
CA LEU A 177 -10.00 -17.37 20.25
C LEU A 177 -8.95 -16.31 19.90
N ALA A 178 -7.78 -16.71 19.39
CA ALA A 178 -6.77 -15.77 18.95
C ALA A 178 -7.26 -14.89 17.79
N VAL A 179 -7.90 -15.50 16.79
CA VAL A 179 -8.48 -14.79 15.65
C VAL A 179 -9.61 -13.85 16.06
N GLN A 180 -10.50 -14.29 16.96
CA GLN A 180 -11.54 -13.43 17.53
C GLN A 180 -10.95 -12.25 18.31
N GLY A 181 -9.88 -12.49 19.07
CA GLY A 181 -9.15 -11.43 19.77
C GLY A 181 -8.57 -10.39 18.82
N LEU A 182 -8.02 -10.80 17.68
CA LEU A 182 -7.52 -9.87 16.65
C LEU A 182 -8.65 -9.01 16.06
N PHE A 183 -9.82 -9.60 15.77
CA PHE A 183 -10.98 -8.83 15.33
C PHE A 183 -11.47 -7.86 16.41
N GLN A 184 -11.57 -8.31 17.67
CA GLN A 184 -11.99 -7.46 18.79
C GLN A 184 -11.03 -6.28 19.00
N LEU A 185 -9.72 -6.50 18.84
CA LEU A 185 -8.70 -5.45 18.87
C LEU A 185 -8.93 -4.43 17.75
N ILE A 186 -9.16 -4.88 16.52
CA ILE A 186 -9.46 -3.98 15.39
C ILE A 186 -10.72 -3.15 15.69
N GLN A 187 -11.77 -3.79 16.19
CA GLN A 187 -13.04 -3.15 16.49
C GLN A 187 -12.94 -2.15 17.65
N SER A 188 -12.19 -2.47 18.71
CA SER A 188 -12.01 -1.58 19.86
C SER A 188 -11.22 -0.32 19.53
N HIS A 189 -10.41 -0.36 18.47
CA HIS A 189 -9.62 0.77 17.97
C HIS A 189 -10.13 1.35 16.64
N ALA A 190 -11.34 0.99 16.21
CA ALA A 190 -11.88 1.35 14.89
C ALA A 190 -11.99 2.88 14.65
N GLU A 191 -12.08 3.69 15.71
CA GLU A 191 -12.11 5.15 15.60
C GLU A 191 -10.75 5.77 15.23
N TYR A 192 -9.64 5.07 15.51
CA TYR A 192 -8.28 5.52 15.24
C TYR A 192 -7.62 4.79 14.08
N LEU A 193 -8.07 3.56 13.81
CA LEU A 193 -7.47 2.68 12.81
C LEU A 193 -7.86 3.08 11.39
N PHE A 194 -6.83 3.28 10.57
CA PHE A 194 -6.90 3.30 9.13
C PHE A 194 -6.58 1.89 8.60
N MET A 195 -7.48 1.34 7.81
CA MET A 195 -7.26 0.07 7.12
C MET A 195 -7.51 0.26 5.64
N TYR A 196 -6.52 -0.12 4.85
CA TYR A 196 -6.57 -0.12 3.39
C TYR A 196 -6.23 -1.52 2.91
N ASN A 197 -6.89 -1.95 1.85
CA ASN A 197 -6.57 -3.19 1.18
C ASN A 197 -6.69 -2.98 -0.32
N ILE A 198 -5.72 -3.48 -1.08
CA ILE A 198 -5.84 -3.63 -2.52
C ILE A 198 -5.76 -5.10 -2.88
N ALA A 199 -6.56 -5.55 -3.84
CA ALA A 199 -6.47 -6.89 -4.37
C ALA A 199 -6.53 -6.86 -5.90
N LEU A 200 -5.46 -7.33 -6.54
CA LEU A 200 -5.38 -7.44 -8.00
C LEU A 200 -5.31 -8.90 -8.41
N THR A 201 -6.22 -9.30 -9.30
CA THR A 201 -6.26 -10.64 -9.89
C THR A 201 -5.49 -10.67 -11.20
N ALA A 202 -5.01 -11.86 -11.59
CA ALA A 202 -4.44 -12.07 -12.91
C ALA A 202 -4.57 -13.54 -13.36
N LYS A 203 -4.73 -13.77 -14.66
CA LYS A 203 -4.65 -15.11 -15.27
C LYS A 203 -3.20 -15.59 -15.37
N GLY A 204 -2.95 -16.79 -14.85
CA GLY A 204 -1.67 -17.48 -14.92
C GLY A 204 -1.27 -18.14 -13.60
N SER A 205 -0.01 -18.56 -13.52
CA SER A 205 0.60 -19.13 -12.32
C SER A 205 1.71 -18.23 -11.80
N LEU A 206 2.01 -18.32 -10.50
CA LEU A 206 3.07 -17.53 -9.87
C LEU A 206 4.42 -17.72 -10.59
N LYS A 207 4.71 -18.94 -11.07
CA LYS A 207 5.93 -19.24 -11.83
C LYS A 207 5.98 -18.45 -13.15
N GLY A 208 4.86 -18.31 -13.84
CA GLY A 208 4.75 -17.54 -15.08
C GLY A 208 4.85 -16.03 -14.89
N PHE A 209 4.49 -15.50 -13.71
CA PHE A 209 4.66 -14.07 -13.41
C PHE A 209 6.07 -13.71 -12.95
N LYS A 210 6.79 -14.63 -12.30
CA LYS A 210 8.20 -14.38 -11.91
C LYS A 210 9.11 -14.15 -13.12
N SER A 211 8.76 -14.69 -14.29
CA SER A 211 9.48 -14.47 -15.55
C SER A 211 9.07 -13.19 -16.28
N LYS A 212 8.00 -12.50 -15.88
CA LYS A 212 7.63 -11.20 -16.45
C LYS A 212 8.55 -10.09 -15.93
N PRO A 213 8.71 -9.00 -16.70
CA PRO A 213 9.29 -7.76 -16.20
C PRO A 213 8.65 -7.37 -14.86
N VAL A 214 9.47 -6.87 -13.94
CA VAL A 214 9.11 -6.49 -12.56
C VAL A 214 7.81 -5.66 -12.53
N LEU A 215 7.74 -4.61 -13.36
CA LEU A 215 6.60 -3.68 -13.44
C LEU A 215 5.39 -4.19 -14.27
N GLU A 216 5.37 -5.46 -14.65
CA GLU A 216 4.19 -6.15 -15.20
C GLU A 216 3.61 -7.17 -14.20
N ARG A 217 4.17 -7.21 -12.99
CA ARG A 217 3.70 -8.08 -11.92
C ARG A 217 2.52 -7.41 -11.22
N PRO A 218 1.40 -8.12 -11.02
CA PRO A 218 0.27 -7.56 -10.28
C PRO A 218 0.65 -7.13 -8.85
N GLN A 219 1.67 -7.76 -8.25
CA GLN A 219 2.26 -7.35 -6.97
C GLN A 219 2.73 -5.89 -6.98
N ASP A 220 3.59 -5.53 -7.94
CA ASP A 220 4.15 -4.19 -8.08
C ASP A 220 3.06 -3.13 -8.34
N ASN A 221 2.06 -3.49 -9.16
CA ASN A 221 0.90 -2.63 -9.43
C ASN A 221 0.10 -2.39 -8.15
N ALA A 222 -0.20 -3.46 -7.41
CA ALA A 222 -0.95 -3.38 -6.16
C ALA A 222 -0.23 -2.47 -5.16
N TYR A 223 1.08 -2.68 -4.99
CA TYR A 223 1.93 -1.88 -4.12
C TYR A 223 1.88 -0.38 -4.47
N ILE A 224 2.16 0.00 -5.72
CA ILE A 224 2.27 1.41 -6.08
C ILE A 224 0.91 2.12 -6.07
N LEU A 225 -0.16 1.45 -6.51
CA LEU A 225 -1.52 2.00 -6.49
C LEU A 225 -1.99 2.25 -5.06
N LEU A 226 -1.74 1.30 -4.15
CA LEU A 226 -2.07 1.45 -2.74
C LEU A 226 -1.32 2.63 -2.10
N ILE A 227 -0.01 2.73 -2.35
CA ILE A 227 0.81 3.82 -1.79
C ILE A 227 0.36 5.17 -2.30
N MET A 228 0.13 5.31 -3.61
CA MET A 228 -0.32 6.58 -4.18
C MET A 228 -1.68 7.01 -3.67
N TYR A 229 -2.59 6.05 -3.51
CA TYR A 229 -3.89 6.30 -2.91
C TYR A 229 -3.75 6.82 -1.47
N VAL A 230 -2.97 6.14 -0.65
CA VAL A 230 -2.72 6.52 0.74
C VAL A 230 -2.01 7.87 0.86
N ILE A 231 -1.05 8.17 -0.01
CA ILE A 231 -0.39 9.49 -0.06
C ILE A 231 -1.45 10.58 -0.29
N ASN A 232 -2.34 10.38 -1.26
CA ASN A 232 -3.37 11.35 -1.55
C ASN A 232 -4.34 11.55 -0.37
N GLU A 233 -4.83 10.46 0.21
CA GLU A 233 -5.77 10.49 1.34
C GLU A 233 -5.15 11.13 2.59
N CYS A 234 -3.96 10.68 3.00
CA CYS A 234 -3.29 11.22 4.18
C CYS A 234 -2.98 12.71 4.02
N THR A 235 -2.43 13.13 2.88
CA THR A 235 -2.06 14.55 2.67
C THR A 235 -3.28 15.45 2.46
N LYS A 236 -4.39 14.93 1.91
CA LYS A 236 -5.69 15.63 1.89
C LYS A 236 -6.16 15.92 3.32
N ALA A 237 -5.89 15.01 4.25
CA ALA A 237 -6.09 15.20 5.68
C ALA A 237 -4.91 15.90 6.41
N LYS A 238 -3.95 16.49 5.67
CA LYS A 238 -2.74 17.16 6.18
C LYS A 238 -1.81 16.26 7.01
N GLY A 239 -1.90 14.94 6.84
CA GLY A 239 -0.99 13.97 7.43
C GLY A 239 0.16 13.58 6.51
N GLN A 240 1.32 13.27 7.09
CA GLN A 240 2.45 12.62 6.43
C GLN A 240 2.37 11.10 6.66
N PRO A 241 2.12 10.28 5.62
CA PRO A 241 2.22 8.84 5.75
C PRO A 241 3.68 8.41 5.92
N VAL A 242 3.91 7.48 6.85
CA VAL A 242 5.18 6.78 7.06
C VAL A 242 4.88 5.29 6.88
N LEU A 243 5.39 4.72 5.79
CA LEU A 243 5.05 3.37 5.33
C LEU A 243 6.14 2.39 5.74
N GLN A 244 5.74 1.29 6.38
CA GLN A 244 6.62 0.20 6.76
C GLN A 244 6.03 -1.11 6.26
N PHE A 245 6.85 -1.98 5.69
CA PHE A 245 6.43 -3.26 5.16
C PHE A 245 7.28 -4.40 5.70
N ASP A 246 6.72 -5.60 5.75
CA ASP A 246 7.51 -6.82 5.96
C ASP A 246 8.46 -7.05 4.77
N ALA A 247 9.72 -7.37 5.07
CA ALA A 247 10.67 -7.75 4.03
C ALA A 247 10.35 -9.14 3.48
N GLU A 248 10.39 -9.32 2.15
CA GLU A 248 10.13 -10.61 1.48
C GLU A 248 11.00 -11.76 1.99
N LYS A 249 12.16 -11.45 2.57
CA LYS A 249 13.14 -12.42 3.06
C LYS A 249 13.57 -12.10 4.48
N GLN A 250 13.74 -13.17 5.25
CA GLN A 250 14.40 -13.11 6.55
C GLN A 250 15.79 -12.49 6.40
N THR A 251 16.05 -11.46 7.18
CA THR A 251 17.30 -10.69 7.17
C THR A 251 17.78 -10.46 8.60
N LYS A 252 19.08 -10.21 8.75
CA LYS A 252 19.66 -9.72 10.01
C LYS A 252 19.70 -8.19 10.08
N ALA A 253 19.49 -7.50 8.97
CA ALA A 253 19.46 -6.05 8.93
C ALA A 253 18.11 -5.54 9.45
N ASP A 254 18.14 -4.44 10.22
CA ASP A 254 16.92 -3.81 10.74
C ASP A 254 16.07 -3.21 9.62
N GLN A 255 16.72 -2.77 8.54
CA GLN A 255 16.08 -2.27 7.33
C GLN A 255 16.62 -2.98 6.08
N VAL A 256 15.69 -3.33 5.19
CA VAL A 256 15.96 -3.97 3.90
C VAL A 256 15.55 -3.01 2.80
N ILE A 257 16.38 -2.95 1.76
CA ILE A 257 16.06 -2.24 0.54
C ILE A 257 15.51 -3.25 -0.46
N GLN A 258 14.21 -3.16 -0.75
CA GLN A 258 13.63 -3.87 -1.88
C GLN A 258 13.75 -3.00 -3.13
N GLY A 259 14.71 -3.32 -4.00
CA GLY A 259 15.06 -2.48 -5.14
C GLY A 259 13.90 -2.18 -6.09
N TRP A 260 12.98 -3.15 -6.29
CA TRP A 260 11.79 -2.94 -7.13
C TRP A 260 10.83 -1.91 -6.52
N ALA A 261 10.59 -1.98 -5.21
CA ALA A 261 9.68 -1.12 -4.48
C ALA A 261 10.24 0.32 -4.39
N ARG A 262 11.55 0.45 -4.17
CA ARG A 262 12.28 1.72 -4.26
C ARG A 262 12.15 2.32 -5.65
N ASP A 263 12.49 1.56 -6.68
CA ASP A 263 12.47 2.05 -8.07
C ASP A 263 11.06 2.51 -8.46
N ALA A 264 10.01 1.78 -8.05
CA ALA A 264 8.62 2.16 -8.26
C ALA A 264 8.26 3.47 -7.52
N PHE A 265 8.63 3.58 -6.25
CA PHE A 265 8.35 4.76 -5.43
C PHE A 265 9.10 6.01 -5.94
N SER A 266 10.41 5.93 -6.10
CA SER A 266 11.24 7.02 -6.63
C SER A 266 10.90 7.37 -8.08
N GLY A 267 10.47 6.39 -8.87
CA GLY A 267 9.92 6.61 -10.20
C GLY A 267 8.65 7.46 -10.16
N SER A 268 7.73 7.16 -9.22
CA SER A 268 6.48 7.91 -9.07
C SER A 268 6.71 9.38 -8.72
N GLN A 269 7.75 9.69 -7.93
CA GLN A 269 8.14 11.06 -7.54
C GLN A 269 8.53 11.96 -8.71
N ARG A 270 8.80 11.37 -9.88
CA ARG A 270 9.14 12.09 -11.12
C ARG A 270 7.92 12.34 -12.00
N CYS A 271 6.76 11.77 -11.68
CA CYS A 271 5.52 12.01 -12.43
C CYS A 271 4.85 13.31 -11.97
N LEU A 272 4.28 14.06 -12.91
CA LEU A 272 3.54 15.29 -12.61
C LEU A 272 2.38 15.08 -11.62
N ILE A 273 1.75 13.91 -11.63
CA ILE A 273 0.69 13.55 -10.67
C ILE A 273 1.18 13.58 -9.22
N TYR A 274 2.44 13.24 -8.95
CA TYR A 274 2.95 13.05 -7.59
C TYR A 274 2.82 14.29 -6.71
N PRO A 275 3.24 15.51 -7.11
CA PRO A 275 3.05 16.70 -6.28
C PRO A 275 1.57 17.02 -6.00
N PHE A 276 0.64 16.59 -6.85
CA PHE A 276 -0.80 16.72 -6.59
C PHE A 276 -1.31 15.73 -5.54
N LEU A 277 -0.73 14.53 -5.52
CA LEU A 277 -1.00 13.55 -4.47
C LEU A 277 -0.36 14.00 -3.16
N ALA A 278 0.93 14.36 -3.17
CA ALA A 278 1.72 14.68 -1.98
C ALA A 278 1.44 16.08 -1.39
N LYS A 279 0.96 17.03 -2.21
CA LYS A 279 0.58 18.39 -1.80
C LYS A 279 1.68 19.12 -1.01
N GLY A 280 2.93 19.00 -1.48
CA GLY A 280 4.10 19.61 -0.83
C GLY A 280 4.53 18.99 0.50
N VAL A 281 3.88 17.91 0.96
CA VAL A 281 4.31 17.13 2.13
C VAL A 281 5.47 16.22 1.72
N GLU A 282 6.54 16.21 2.51
CA GLU A 282 7.64 15.25 2.33
C GLU A 282 7.10 13.85 2.61
N ILE A 283 7.24 12.92 1.67
CA ILE A 283 6.85 11.51 1.88
C ILE A 283 8.14 10.69 1.99
N PRO A 284 8.46 10.13 3.16
CA PRO A 284 9.61 9.25 3.31
C PRO A 284 9.52 8.03 2.38
N GLU A 285 10.66 7.52 1.93
CA GLU A 285 10.72 6.24 1.23
C GLU A 285 10.14 5.14 2.12
N PRO A 286 9.24 4.27 1.59
CA PRO A 286 8.77 3.11 2.32
C PRO A 286 9.93 2.24 2.77
N ILE A 287 9.92 1.85 4.05
CA ILE A 287 10.96 1.00 4.62
C ILE A 287 10.47 -0.44 4.70
N PHE A 288 11.35 -1.40 4.39
CA PHE A 288 11.08 -2.80 4.64
C PHE A 288 11.86 -3.22 5.88
N VAL A 289 11.18 -3.83 6.82
CA VAL A 289 11.77 -4.26 8.10
C VAL A 289 11.75 -5.78 8.19
N LYS A 290 12.44 -6.33 9.18
CA LYS A 290 12.40 -7.77 9.44
C LYS A 290 10.93 -8.23 9.61
N PRO A 291 10.53 -9.38 9.03
CA PRO A 291 9.17 -9.86 9.13
C PRO A 291 8.67 -9.96 10.56
N ALA A 292 7.44 -9.49 10.78
CA ALA A 292 6.77 -9.46 12.09
C ALA A 292 7.61 -8.84 13.22
N SER A 293 8.50 -7.89 12.88
CA SER A 293 9.33 -7.18 13.87
C SER A 293 8.57 -6.10 14.63
N GLN A 294 7.37 -5.75 14.18
CA GLN A 294 6.52 -4.74 14.81
C GLN A 294 5.09 -5.25 14.96
N PRO A 295 4.40 -4.93 16.07
CA PRO A 295 3.06 -5.46 16.35
C PRO A 295 2.05 -5.21 15.23
N CYS A 296 2.05 -4.02 14.63
CA CYS A 296 1.09 -3.68 13.57
C CYS A 296 1.35 -4.38 12.24
N LEU A 297 2.53 -4.96 12.02
CA LEU A 297 2.79 -5.83 10.85
C LEU A 297 2.04 -7.17 11.00
N GLU A 298 1.86 -7.66 12.23
CA GLU A 298 1.02 -8.84 12.51
C GLU A 298 -0.45 -8.58 12.16
N LEU A 299 -0.94 -7.35 12.40
CA LEU A 299 -2.29 -6.94 11.99
C LEU A 299 -2.40 -6.80 10.45
N ALA A 300 -1.34 -6.34 9.78
CA ALA A 300 -1.30 -6.25 8.33
C ALA A 300 -1.35 -7.66 7.69
N ASP A 301 -0.56 -8.61 8.18
CA ASP A 301 -0.60 -10.03 7.78
C ASP A 301 -2.00 -10.60 7.99
N PHE A 302 -2.61 -10.33 9.15
CA PHE A 302 -3.96 -10.79 9.46
C PHE A 302 -5.00 -10.35 8.42
N ILE A 303 -5.01 -9.06 8.08
CA ILE A 303 -5.93 -8.49 7.08
C ILE A 303 -5.64 -9.08 5.69
N SER A 304 -4.38 -9.07 5.25
CA SER A 304 -3.97 -9.61 3.96
C SER A 304 -4.33 -11.10 3.83
N TYR A 305 -4.12 -11.88 4.88
CA TYR A 305 -4.50 -13.30 4.93
C TYR A 305 -6.01 -13.49 4.79
N ILE A 306 -6.83 -12.72 5.52
CA ILE A 306 -8.29 -12.81 5.46
C ILE A 306 -8.79 -12.52 4.04
N ILE A 307 -8.32 -11.43 3.42
CA ILE A 307 -8.76 -11.06 2.07
C ILE A 307 -8.30 -12.10 1.05
N ALA A 308 -7.04 -12.55 1.12
CA ALA A 308 -6.54 -13.60 0.24
C ALA A 308 -7.32 -14.92 0.40
N ARG A 309 -7.70 -15.27 1.64
CA ARG A 309 -8.51 -16.46 1.93
C ARG A 309 -9.94 -16.32 1.39
N PHE A 310 -10.53 -15.14 1.49
CA PHE A 310 -11.84 -14.82 0.93
C PHE A 310 -11.87 -15.05 -0.59
N TYR A 311 -10.88 -14.51 -1.33
CA TYR A 311 -10.72 -14.77 -2.77
C TYR A 311 -10.64 -16.26 -3.08
N LEU A 312 -9.77 -16.98 -2.37
CA LEU A 312 -9.59 -18.41 -2.59
C LEU A 312 -10.89 -19.19 -2.39
N LYS A 313 -11.68 -18.87 -1.36
CA LYS A 313 -12.97 -19.52 -1.11
C LYS A 313 -13.99 -19.22 -2.19
N LYS A 314 -14.09 -17.96 -2.62
CA LYS A 314 -14.96 -17.55 -3.73
C LYS A 314 -14.62 -18.27 -5.02
N TRP A 315 -13.35 -18.36 -5.38
CA TRP A 315 -12.89 -19.10 -6.56
C TRP A 315 -13.17 -20.60 -6.49
N GLN A 316 -13.15 -21.18 -5.30
CA GLN A 316 -13.52 -22.58 -5.08
C GLN A 316 -15.03 -22.82 -5.02
N GLY A 317 -15.87 -21.77 -5.11
CA GLY A 317 -17.32 -21.88 -4.91
C GLY A 317 -17.70 -22.31 -3.48
N LYS A 318 -16.85 -22.03 -2.50
CA LYS A 318 -17.04 -22.41 -1.10
C LYS A 318 -17.39 -21.20 -0.23
N GLU A 319 -18.12 -21.44 0.85
CA GLU A 319 -18.35 -20.44 1.87
C GLU A 319 -17.04 -20.11 2.61
N ILE A 320 -16.92 -18.85 3.01
CA ILE A 320 -15.84 -18.39 3.89
C ILE A 320 -16.10 -18.93 5.29
N GLU A 321 -15.04 -19.36 5.98
CA GLU A 321 -15.15 -19.71 7.39
C GLU A 321 -15.64 -18.48 8.18
N GLU A 322 -16.69 -18.61 9.00
CA GLU A 322 -17.26 -17.47 9.74
C GLU A 322 -16.23 -16.79 10.65
N ALA A 323 -15.33 -17.59 11.23
CA ALA A 323 -14.19 -17.11 12.01
C ALA A 323 -13.16 -16.31 11.20
N LEU A 324 -13.25 -16.23 9.87
CA LEU A 324 -12.37 -15.44 8.99
C LEU A 324 -13.19 -14.54 8.05
N ASN A 325 -14.42 -14.21 8.41
CA ASN A 325 -15.29 -13.38 7.58
C ASN A 325 -14.74 -11.93 7.51
N PRO A 326 -14.46 -11.36 6.32
CA PRO A 326 -13.95 -9.99 6.19
C PRO A 326 -14.85 -8.93 6.85
N ARG A 327 -16.15 -9.20 7.01
CA ARG A 327 -17.08 -8.32 7.73
C ARG A 327 -16.63 -7.97 9.14
N ASN A 328 -15.91 -8.88 9.79
CA ASN A 328 -15.44 -8.70 11.16
C ASN A 328 -14.29 -7.70 11.27
N LEU A 329 -13.65 -7.33 10.15
CA LEU A 329 -12.63 -6.26 10.11
C LEU A 329 -13.25 -4.86 10.31
N GLY A 330 -14.57 -4.71 10.20
CA GLY A 330 -15.19 -3.38 10.18
C GLY A 330 -14.86 -2.62 8.90
N LYS A 331 -14.88 -1.28 8.96
CA LYS A 331 -14.75 -0.43 7.76
C LYS A 331 -13.32 -0.41 7.24
N VAL A 332 -13.09 -1.06 6.11
CA VAL A 332 -11.82 -1.04 5.37
C VAL A 332 -12.01 -0.25 4.08
N MET A 333 -10.99 0.48 3.66
CA MET A 333 -10.93 1.05 2.32
C MET A 333 -10.38 -0.02 1.36
N TYR A 334 -11.27 -0.62 0.59
CA TYR A 334 -10.91 -1.63 -0.42
C TYR A 334 -10.64 -0.97 -1.76
N LEU A 335 -9.58 -1.40 -2.44
CA LEU A 335 -9.17 -0.98 -3.77
C LEU A 335 -9.12 -2.20 -4.70
N GLY A 336 -9.59 -2.03 -5.92
CA GLY A 336 -9.58 -3.07 -6.94
C GLY A 336 -9.78 -2.48 -8.34
N SER A 337 -9.76 -3.31 -9.37
CA SER A 337 -10.08 -2.86 -10.72
C SER A 337 -11.55 -3.10 -11.05
N ASP A 338 -12.17 -2.24 -11.84
CA ASP A 338 -13.47 -2.51 -12.46
C ASP A 338 -13.31 -3.25 -13.81
N GLU A 339 -14.44 -3.48 -14.51
CA GLU A 339 -14.46 -4.21 -15.79
C GLU A 339 -13.71 -3.51 -16.93
N THR A 340 -13.47 -2.21 -16.81
CA THR A 340 -12.69 -1.41 -17.75
C THR A 340 -11.20 -1.41 -17.42
N GLY A 341 -10.83 -1.97 -16.26
CA GLY A 341 -9.47 -1.98 -15.73
C GLY A 341 -9.11 -0.72 -14.95
N ASP A 342 -10.07 0.19 -14.71
CA ASP A 342 -9.87 1.38 -13.90
C ASP A 342 -9.86 1.00 -12.42
N LEU A 343 -9.00 1.66 -11.64
CA LEU A 343 -8.97 1.47 -10.20
C LEU A 343 -10.21 2.11 -9.57
N VAL A 344 -10.95 1.33 -8.80
CA VAL A 344 -12.10 1.77 -8.01
C VAL A 344 -11.86 1.46 -6.54
N PHE A 345 -12.48 2.24 -5.66
CA PHE A 345 -12.28 2.12 -4.22
C PHE A 345 -13.58 2.32 -3.45
N HIS A 346 -13.76 1.52 -2.40
CA HIS A 346 -14.97 1.49 -1.59
C HIS A 346 -14.62 1.34 -0.12
N LYS A 347 -15.16 2.23 0.72
CA LYS A 347 -15.08 2.12 2.18
C LYS A 347 -16.28 1.35 2.70
N THR A 348 -16.11 0.07 3.00
CA THR A 348 -17.21 -0.84 3.37
C THR A 348 -16.80 -1.76 4.51
N GLU A 349 -17.79 -2.35 5.20
CA GLU A 349 -17.54 -3.32 6.28
C GLU A 349 -17.18 -4.71 5.72
N SER A 350 -17.75 -5.07 4.58
CA SER A 350 -17.45 -6.32 3.88
C SER A 350 -16.58 -6.05 2.65
N TYR A 351 -15.83 -7.06 2.22
CA TYR A 351 -15.17 -7.04 0.92
C TYR A 351 -16.22 -6.87 -0.22
N PRO A 352 -16.10 -5.85 -1.08
CA PRO A 352 -17.10 -5.53 -2.11
C PRO A 352 -16.89 -6.37 -3.37
N TRP A 353 -17.03 -7.70 -3.23
CA TRP A 353 -16.74 -8.68 -4.28
C TRP A 353 -17.35 -8.35 -5.64
N GLU A 354 -18.63 -8.00 -5.68
CA GLU A 354 -19.37 -7.75 -6.93
C GLU A 354 -18.97 -6.43 -7.63
N LEU A 355 -18.20 -5.56 -6.97
CA LEU A 355 -17.76 -4.28 -7.53
C LEU A 355 -16.37 -4.36 -8.16
N PHE A 356 -15.62 -5.44 -7.91
CA PHE A 356 -14.28 -5.60 -8.44
C PHE A 356 -14.27 -6.67 -9.53
N TYR A 357 -13.69 -6.33 -10.66
CA TYR A 357 -13.50 -7.21 -11.79
C TYR A 357 -12.40 -8.23 -11.53
N GLU A 358 -12.67 -9.46 -11.99
CA GLU A 358 -11.70 -10.54 -12.04
C GLU A 358 -11.17 -10.71 -13.46
N SER A 359 -9.85 -10.62 -13.62
CA SER A 359 -9.21 -10.70 -14.93
C SER A 359 -8.99 -12.12 -15.46
#